data_AF-A0A090REB4-F1
#
_entry.id   AF-A0A090REB4-F1
#
_cell.length_a   1.000
_cell.length_b   1.000
_cell.length_c   1.000
_cell.angle_alpha   90.00
_cell.angle_beta   90.00
_cell.angle_gamma   90.00
#
_symmetry.space_group_name_H-M   'P 1'
#
loop_
_entity.id
_entity.type
_entity.pdbx_description
1 polymer ?
#
loop_
_entity_poly.entity_id
_entity_poly.type
_entity_poly.pdbx_seq_one_letter_code
_entity_poly.pdbx_strand_id
1 'polypeptide(L)'
;MGGNIGCMIADIFRLKDKEGRHALLASGAAGGLAAAFNAPLAGIMFVVEEMRPQFRYSLISIKCVMISAIMADIVYRSIAGQEAVITMPQYDAPMLESLWLFWCWDDLWRVWVMFNRLVTLTQDMFVRIHRNERRRYLTVGAVLGGCFGLLLLYLPELTGGGITLIPTATNGDYSISILLILFLARVATTLLCFGSGAPGGIFAPMLAMARYLVLSSVP
;
A
#
# COMPACT_ATOMS: atom_id res chain seq x y z
N MET A 1 7.96 9.20 -5.56
CA MET A 1 8.63 10.44 -5.10
C MET A 1 10.02 10.16 -4.55
N GLY A 2 10.16 9.33 -3.50
CA GLY A 2 11.48 9.03 -2.91
C GLY A 2 12.54 8.57 -3.91
N GLY A 3 12.22 7.63 -4.82
CA GLY A 3 13.16 7.22 -5.88
C GLY A 3 13.60 8.37 -6.80
N ASN A 4 12.70 9.30 -7.14
CA ASN A 4 13.05 10.47 -7.95
C ASN A 4 14.00 11.41 -7.20
N ILE A 5 13.84 11.56 -5.88
CA ILE A 5 14.79 12.31 -5.05
C ILE A 5 16.16 11.63 -5.06
N GLY A 6 16.20 10.30 -4.97
CA GLY A 6 17.44 9.53 -5.12
C GLY A 6 18.15 9.79 -6.46
N CYS A 7 17.39 9.76 -7.57
CA CYS A 7 17.92 10.12 -8.89
C CYS A 7 18.39 11.58 -8.96
N MET A 8 17.60 12.52 -8.43
CA MET A 8 17.95 13.94 -8.39
C MET A 8 19.29 14.16 -7.67
N ILE A 9 19.49 13.52 -6.52
CA ILE A 9 20.75 13.59 -5.78
C ILE A 9 21.90 13.01 -6.62
N ALA A 10 21.68 11.86 -7.27
CA ALA A 10 22.69 11.26 -8.14
C ALA A 10 23.08 12.19 -9.30
N ASP A 11 22.13 12.94 -9.87
CA ASP A 11 22.36 13.89 -10.95
C ASP A 11 23.06 15.17 -10.47
N ILE A 12 22.67 15.71 -9.30
CA ILE A 12 23.32 16.87 -8.66
C ILE A 12 24.80 16.59 -8.41
N PHE A 13 25.13 15.42 -7.85
CA PHE A 13 26.51 15.00 -7.60
C PHE A 13 27.20 14.41 -8.84
N ARG A 14 26.52 14.39 -9.99
CA ARG A 14 27.02 13.89 -11.28
C ARG A 14 27.64 12.49 -11.18
N LEU A 15 27.00 11.59 -10.43
CA LEU A 15 27.46 10.21 -10.31
C LEU A 15 27.39 9.53 -11.69
N LYS A 16 28.57 9.14 -12.20
CA LYS A 16 28.73 8.38 -13.45
C LYS A 16 28.62 6.88 -13.23
N ASP A 17 28.88 6.42 -12.00
CA ASP A 17 28.80 5.01 -11.64
C ASP A 17 27.35 4.52 -11.65
N LYS A 18 27.11 3.41 -12.36
CA LYS A 18 25.77 2.83 -12.48
C LYS A 18 25.33 2.23 -11.15
N GLU A 19 26.23 1.63 -10.38
CA GLU A 19 25.88 1.00 -9.11
C GLU A 19 25.44 2.03 -8.07
N GLY A 20 26.16 3.14 -7.93
CA GLY A 20 25.80 4.26 -7.07
C GLY A 20 24.46 4.90 -7.45
N ARG A 21 24.16 5.04 -8.75
CA ARG A 21 22.85 5.54 -9.21
C ARG A 21 21.71 4.59 -8.84
N HIS A 22 21.89 3.29 -9.07
CA HIS A 22 20.90 2.28 -8.68
C HIS A 22 20.71 2.22 -7.16
N ALA A 23 21.81 2.29 -6.40
CA ALA A 23 21.77 2.34 -4.95
C ALA A 23 21.00 3.55 -4.43
N LEU A 24 21.21 4.75 -4.99
CA LEU A 24 20.47 5.96 -4.60
C LEU A 24 19.00 5.91 -4.99
N LEU A 25 18.66 5.40 -6.18
CA LEU A 25 17.27 5.19 -6.61
C LEU A 25 16.54 4.24 -5.64
N ALA A 26 17.16 3.10 -5.33
CA ALA A 26 16.63 2.10 -4.41
C ALA A 26 16.52 2.65 -2.99
N SER A 27 17.54 3.37 -2.52
CA SER A 27 17.56 4.02 -1.20
C SER A 27 16.45 5.05 -1.06
N GLY A 28 16.21 5.86 -2.09
CA GLY A 28 15.10 6.81 -2.13
C GLY A 28 13.73 6.10 -2.10
N ALA A 29 13.58 4.98 -2.80
CA ALA A 29 12.35 4.19 -2.75
C ALA A 29 12.09 3.59 -1.36
N ALA A 30 13.11 2.99 -0.73
CA ALA A 30 13.03 2.45 0.63
C ALA A 30 12.69 3.53 1.66
N GLY A 31 13.38 4.68 1.60
CA GLY A 31 13.11 5.81 2.50
C GLY A 31 11.70 6.36 2.34
N GLY A 32 11.21 6.44 1.10
CA GLY A 32 9.82 6.85 0.83
C GLY A 32 8.79 5.88 1.41
N LEU A 33 9.02 4.56 1.31
CA LEU A 33 8.13 3.56 1.87
C LEU A 33 8.21 3.53 3.41
N ALA A 34 9.42 3.65 3.97
CA ALA A 34 9.65 3.73 5.41
C ALA A 34 8.90 4.91 6.02
N ALA A 35 9.04 6.10 5.45
CA ALA A 35 8.34 7.31 5.91
C ALA A 35 6.81 7.22 5.73
N ALA A 36 6.31 6.51 4.71
CA ALA A 36 4.87 6.37 4.47
C ALA A 36 4.17 5.50 5.54
N PHE A 37 4.89 4.56 6.15
CA PHE A 37 4.32 3.58 7.07
C PHE A 37 4.96 3.55 8.46
N ASN A 38 5.88 4.47 8.79
CA ASN A 38 6.68 4.44 10.02
C ASN A 38 7.34 3.06 10.25
N ALA A 39 7.81 2.45 9.14
CA ALA A 39 8.21 1.05 9.07
C ALA A 39 9.53 0.87 8.30
N PRO A 40 10.68 1.20 8.92
CA PRO A 40 11.98 1.20 8.23
C PRO A 40 12.38 -0.19 7.72
N LEU A 41 12.13 -1.25 8.50
CA LEU A 41 12.44 -2.63 8.08
C LEU A 41 11.60 -3.06 6.87
N ALA A 42 10.31 -2.71 6.83
CA ALA A 42 9.45 -2.99 5.68
C ALA A 42 9.93 -2.26 4.42
N GLY A 43 10.36 -1.00 4.56
CA GLY A 43 10.99 -0.22 3.49
C GLY A 43 12.22 -0.91 2.88
N ILE A 44 13.10 -1.43 3.74
CA ILE A 44 14.31 -2.15 3.34
C ILE A 44 13.94 -3.46 2.63
N MET A 45 13.08 -4.28 3.25
CA MET A 45 12.66 -5.58 2.71
C MET A 45 11.97 -5.44 1.36
N PHE A 46 11.10 -4.42 1.20
CA PHE A 46 10.43 -4.17 -0.07
C PHE A 46 11.41 -3.95 -1.23
N VAL A 47 12.47 -3.18 -1.00
CA VAL A 47 13.49 -2.96 -2.04
C VAL A 47 14.29 -4.23 -2.34
N VAL A 48 14.60 -5.00 -1.29
CA VAL A 48 15.36 -6.25 -1.39
C VAL A 48 14.57 -7.36 -2.09
N GLU A 49 13.26 -7.43 -1.88
CA GLU A 49 12.41 -8.53 -2.35
C GLU A 49 11.69 -8.20 -3.66
N GLU A 50 11.10 -7.01 -3.77
CA GLU A 50 10.20 -6.63 -4.87
C GLU A 50 10.93 -5.82 -5.95
N MET A 51 11.86 -4.93 -5.59
CA MET A 51 12.59 -4.08 -6.55
C MET A 51 13.87 -4.73 -7.13
N ARG A 52 13.94 -6.07 -7.16
CA ARG A 52 15.13 -6.84 -7.57
C ARG A 52 15.75 -6.45 -8.91
N PRO A 53 14.99 -6.19 -10.00
CA PRO A 53 15.60 -5.85 -11.29
C PRO A 53 16.42 -4.55 -11.27
N GLN A 54 16.05 -3.62 -10.38
CA GLN A 54 16.71 -2.33 -10.20
C GLN A 54 17.77 -2.38 -9.10
N PHE A 55 17.81 -3.44 -8.29
CA PHE A 55 18.73 -3.63 -7.17
C PHE A 55 19.81 -4.66 -7.51
N ARG A 56 21.03 -4.17 -7.77
CA ARG A 56 22.21 -5.06 -7.75
C ARG A 56 22.57 -5.32 -6.30
N TYR A 57 22.56 -6.59 -5.90
CA TYR A 57 22.98 -7.02 -4.57
C TYR A 57 24.47 -6.72 -4.36
N SER A 58 24.77 -5.51 -3.90
CA SER A 58 26.07 -5.13 -3.39
C SER A 58 25.94 -4.71 -1.92
N LEU A 59 26.99 -4.97 -1.13
CA LEU A 59 27.04 -4.57 0.28
C LEU A 59 26.86 -3.06 0.44
N ILE A 60 27.32 -2.28 -0.54
CA ILE A 60 27.17 -0.82 -0.58
C ILE A 60 25.70 -0.45 -0.72
N SER A 61 24.98 -1.08 -1.65
CA SER A 61 23.57 -0.79 -1.92
C SER A 61 22.68 -1.08 -0.71
N ILE A 62 22.89 -2.22 -0.04
CA ILE A 62 22.13 -2.57 1.18
C ILE A 62 22.39 -1.55 2.29
N LYS A 63 23.65 -1.16 2.51
CA LYS A 63 24.00 -0.14 3.52
C LYS A 63 23.32 1.20 3.21
N CYS A 64 23.34 1.66 1.97
CA CYS A 64 22.65 2.89 1.56
C CYS A 64 21.14 2.83 1.81
N VAL A 65 20.51 1.71 1.45
CA VAL A 65 19.08 1.48 1.66
C VAL A 65 18.73 1.53 3.14
N MET A 66 19.50 0.87 4.00
CA MET A 66 19.30 0.90 5.45
C MET A 66 19.43 2.31 6.02
N ILE A 67 20.51 3.02 5.67
CA ILE A 67 20.75 4.39 6.15
C ILE A 67 19.59 5.30 5.73
N SER A 68 19.14 5.21 4.47
CA SER A 68 18.03 6.00 3.95
C SER A 68 16.71 5.71 4.68
N ALA A 69 16.37 4.44 4.88
CA ALA A 69 15.14 4.05 5.58
C ALA A 69 15.14 4.53 7.05
N ILE A 70 16.27 4.39 7.75
CA ILE A 70 16.41 4.85 9.15
C ILE A 70 16.30 6.38 9.21
N MET A 71 17.01 7.11 8.35
CA MET A 71 16.96 8.58 8.34
C MET A 71 15.57 9.10 7.98
N ALA A 72 14.88 8.46 7.03
CA ALA A 72 13.52 8.82 6.67
C ALA A 72 12.55 8.61 7.84
N ASP A 73 12.71 7.52 8.59
CA ASP A 73 11.91 7.23 9.79
C ASP A 73 12.18 8.22 10.93
N ILE A 74 13.45 8.58 11.18
CA ILE A 74 13.83 9.61 12.16
C ILE A 74 13.17 10.95 11.83
N VAL A 75 13.23 11.37 10.56
CA VAL A 75 12.61 12.62 10.10
C VAL A 75 11.08 12.54 10.17
N TYR A 76 10.49 11.41 9.81
CA TYR A 76 9.04 11.21 9.98
C TYR A 76 8.64 11.36 11.44
N ARG A 77 9.33 10.68 12.36
CA ARG A 77 9.01 10.69 13.80
C ARG A 77 9.24 12.04 14.47
N SER A 78 10.20 12.83 13.99
CA SER A 78 10.42 14.18 14.52
C SER A 78 9.30 15.15 14.14
N ILE A 79 8.57 14.88 13.05
CA ILE A 79 7.47 15.73 12.57
C ILE A 79 6.10 15.21 13.04
N ALA A 80 5.85 13.90 12.86
CA ALA A 80 4.56 13.27 13.08
C ALA A 80 4.43 12.62 14.47
N GLY A 81 5.50 12.59 15.27
CA GLY A 81 5.54 11.92 16.56
C GLY A 81 5.96 10.45 16.47
N GLN A 82 6.00 9.78 17.62
CA GLN A 82 6.52 8.42 17.75
C GLN A 82 5.44 7.33 17.78
N GLU A 83 4.18 7.70 17.62
CA GLU A 83 3.07 6.74 17.67
C GLU A 83 3.05 5.80 16.46
N ALA A 84 2.56 4.59 16.69
CA ALA A 84 2.40 3.60 15.63
C ALA A 84 1.27 4.02 14.68
N VAL A 85 1.47 3.78 13.38
CA VAL A 85 0.46 4.09 12.35
C VAL A 85 -0.82 3.26 12.54
N ILE A 86 -0.69 2.05 13.09
CA ILE A 86 -1.81 1.18 13.48
C ILE A 86 -1.55 0.70 14.90
N THR A 87 -2.39 1.14 15.83
CA THR A 87 -2.39 0.63 17.21
C THR A 87 -3.28 -0.61 17.30
N MET A 88 -2.71 -1.74 17.69
CA MET A 88 -3.46 -2.98 17.96
C MET A 88 -3.38 -3.32 19.44
N PRO A 89 -4.41 -3.98 20.00
CA PRO A 89 -4.32 -4.54 21.34
C PRO A 89 -3.25 -5.63 21.40
N GLN A 90 -2.71 -5.87 22.59
CA GLN A 90 -1.77 -6.95 22.82
C GLN A 90 -2.52 -8.28 22.85
N TYR A 91 -2.13 -9.21 21.97
CA TYR A 91 -2.64 -10.57 21.94
C TYR A 91 -1.64 -11.53 22.57
N ASP A 92 -2.14 -12.53 23.29
CA ASP A 92 -1.33 -13.64 23.76
C ASP A 92 -0.85 -14.50 22.59
N ALA A 93 0.28 -15.18 22.81
CA ALA A 93 0.81 -16.11 21.82
C ALA A 93 -0.21 -17.24 21.56
N PRO A 94 -0.57 -17.51 20.30
CA PRO A 94 -1.51 -18.57 19.99
C PRO A 94 -0.93 -19.95 20.37
N MET A 95 -1.78 -20.85 20.83
CA MET A 95 -1.40 -22.26 21.07
C MET A 95 -0.91 -22.91 19.78
N LEU A 96 0.10 -23.79 19.85
CA LEU A 96 0.63 -24.49 18.67
C LEU A 96 -0.45 -25.26 17.90
N GLU A 97 -1.46 -25.78 18.61
CA GLU A 97 -2.60 -26.46 18.00
C GLU A 97 -3.41 -25.53 17.10
N SER A 98 -3.48 -24.24 17.36
CA SER A 98 -4.22 -23.31 16.48
C SER A 98 -3.52 -23.02 15.15
N LEU A 99 -2.26 -23.46 14.98
CA LEU A 99 -1.50 -23.17 13.76
C LEU A 99 -2.09 -23.83 12.51
N TRP A 100 -2.85 -24.92 12.62
CA TRP A 100 -3.51 -25.53 11.46
C TRP A 100 -4.56 -24.60 10.82
N LEU A 101 -5.11 -23.64 11.57
CA LEU A 101 -6.07 -22.66 11.03
C LEU A 101 -5.43 -21.78 9.94
N PHE A 102 -4.12 -21.50 10.02
CA PHE A 102 -3.40 -20.78 8.96
C PHE A 102 -3.32 -21.57 7.66
N TRP A 103 -3.33 -22.91 7.74
CA TRP A 103 -3.34 -23.75 6.54
C TRP A 103 -4.71 -23.77 5.86
N CYS A 104 -5.80 -23.71 6.63
CA CYS A 104 -7.15 -23.55 6.10
C CYS A 104 -7.35 -22.22 5.34
N TRP A 105 -6.45 -21.26 5.52
CA TRP A 105 -6.48 -19.97 4.83
C TRP A 105 -6.03 -20.03 3.36
N ASP A 106 -5.44 -21.14 2.92
CA ASP A 106 -4.83 -21.29 1.60
C ASP A 106 -5.84 -21.07 0.45
N ASP A 107 -7.10 -21.43 0.67
CA ASP A 107 -8.19 -21.23 -0.30
C ASP A 107 -8.47 -19.76 -0.63
N LEU A 108 -8.09 -18.84 0.26
CA LEU A 108 -8.31 -17.41 0.10
C LEU A 108 -7.31 -16.75 -0.84
N TRP A 109 -6.21 -17.42 -1.16
CA TRP A 109 -5.27 -16.99 -2.20
C TRP A 109 -6.00 -16.67 -3.51
N ARG A 110 -7.03 -17.47 -3.85
CA ARG A 110 -7.84 -17.27 -5.07
C ARG A 110 -8.53 -15.91 -5.12
N VAL A 111 -8.92 -15.35 -3.97
CA VAL A 111 -9.54 -14.02 -3.87
C VAL A 111 -8.56 -12.94 -4.33
N TRP A 112 -7.30 -13.03 -3.92
CA TRP A 112 -6.26 -12.08 -4.30
C TRP A 112 -5.84 -12.20 -5.76
N VAL A 113 -5.78 -13.43 -6.29
CA VAL A 113 -5.57 -13.65 -7.74
C VAL A 113 -6.72 -13.04 -8.55
N MET A 114 -7.97 -13.24 -8.11
CA MET A 114 -9.13 -12.61 -8.72
C MET A 114 -9.05 -11.09 -8.64
N PHE A 115 -8.65 -10.54 -7.49
CA PHE A 115 -8.47 -9.10 -7.31
C PHE A 115 -7.45 -8.52 -8.30
N ASN A 116 -6.30 -9.17 -8.49
CA ASN A 116 -5.31 -8.75 -9.49
C ASN A 116 -5.90 -8.74 -10.91
N ARG A 117 -6.65 -9.79 -11.27
CA ARG A 117 -7.36 -9.85 -12.55
C ARG A 117 -8.41 -8.73 -12.69
N LEU A 118 -9.13 -8.39 -11.62
CA LEU A 118 -10.08 -7.28 -11.63
C LEU A 118 -9.39 -5.92 -11.77
N VAL A 119 -8.24 -5.72 -11.13
CA VAL A 119 -7.43 -4.51 -11.28
C VAL A 119 -7.01 -4.33 -12.74
N THR A 120 -6.46 -5.37 -13.38
CA THR A 120 -6.05 -5.27 -14.80
C THR A 120 -7.24 -5.06 -15.73
N LEU A 121 -8.34 -5.79 -15.53
CA LEU A 121 -9.57 -5.59 -16.31
C LEU A 121 -10.14 -4.18 -16.18
N THR A 122 -10.13 -3.61 -14.96
CA THR A 122 -10.66 -2.26 -14.73
C THR A 122 -9.77 -1.20 -15.37
N GLN A 123 -8.45 -1.35 -15.30
CA GLN A 123 -7.51 -0.50 -16.05
C GLN A 123 -7.78 -0.56 -17.56
N ASP A 124 -7.93 -1.75 -18.14
CA ASP A 124 -8.24 -1.91 -19.57
C ASP A 124 -9.59 -1.29 -19.96
N MET A 125 -10.60 -1.38 -19.09
CA MET A 125 -11.89 -0.74 -19.28
C MET A 125 -11.76 0.79 -19.28
N PHE A 126 -11.05 1.37 -18.31
CA PHE A 126 -10.84 2.82 -18.26
C PHE A 126 -10.02 3.32 -19.45
N VAL A 127 -8.99 2.59 -19.89
CA VAL A 127 -8.25 2.93 -21.11
C VAL A 127 -9.20 2.97 -22.33
N ARG A 128 -10.11 1.99 -22.46
CA ARG A 128 -11.13 1.96 -23.52
C ARG A 128 -12.12 3.14 -23.43
N ILE A 129 -12.51 3.55 -22.23
CA ILE A 129 -13.42 4.69 -22.01
C ILE A 129 -12.76 6.00 -22.47
N HIS A 130 -11.51 6.22 -22.06
CA HIS A 130 -10.82 7.48 -22.38
C HIS A 130 -10.29 7.53 -23.81
N ARG A 131 -10.07 6.38 -24.48
CA ARG A 131 -9.46 6.28 -25.83
C ARG A 131 -8.19 7.13 -25.98
N ASN A 132 -7.42 7.25 -24.90
CA ASN A 132 -6.23 8.11 -24.80
C ASN A 132 -6.47 9.61 -25.08
N GLU A 133 -7.73 10.07 -25.06
CA GLU A 133 -8.07 11.49 -25.15
C GLU A 133 -7.94 12.16 -23.78
N ARG A 134 -7.04 13.16 -23.69
CA ARG A 134 -6.80 13.91 -22.44
C ARG A 134 -8.08 14.51 -21.85
N ARG A 135 -9.00 15.01 -22.68
CA ARG A 135 -10.27 15.60 -22.21
C ARG A 135 -11.12 14.58 -21.49
N ARG A 136 -11.29 13.38 -22.05
CA ARG A 136 -12.08 12.30 -21.44
C ARG A 136 -11.47 11.84 -20.13
N TYR A 137 -10.14 11.66 -20.12
CA TYR A 137 -9.40 11.29 -18.92
C TYR A 137 -9.62 12.29 -17.78
N LEU A 138 -9.51 13.59 -18.06
CA LEU A 138 -9.78 14.64 -17.07
C LEU A 138 -11.23 14.65 -16.61
N THR A 139 -12.21 14.49 -17.52
CA THR A 139 -13.63 14.49 -17.14
C THR A 139 -14.00 13.32 -16.25
N VAL A 140 -13.52 12.11 -16.56
CA VAL A 140 -13.80 10.93 -15.74
C VAL A 140 -13.07 11.01 -14.40
N GLY A 141 -11.82 11.48 -14.39
CA GLY A 141 -11.09 11.74 -13.14
C GLY A 141 -11.81 12.76 -12.26
N ALA A 142 -12.35 13.84 -12.84
CA ALA A 142 -13.12 14.84 -12.11
C ALA A 142 -14.45 14.28 -11.57
N VAL A 143 -15.18 13.49 -12.36
CA VAL A 143 -16.43 12.85 -11.93
C VAL A 143 -16.14 11.85 -10.80
N LEU A 144 -15.15 10.98 -10.95
CA LEU A 144 -14.76 10.03 -9.92
C LEU A 144 -14.28 10.76 -8.66
N GLY A 145 -13.43 11.77 -8.79
CA GLY A 145 -12.98 12.59 -7.67
C GLY A 145 -14.14 13.26 -6.94
N GLY A 146 -15.12 13.79 -7.67
CA GLY A 146 -16.35 14.35 -7.11
C GLY A 146 -17.19 13.28 -6.38
N CYS A 147 -17.39 12.11 -6.97
CA CYS A 147 -18.08 10.99 -6.34
C CYS A 147 -17.37 10.52 -5.06
N PHE A 148 -16.04 10.40 -5.09
CA PHE A 148 -15.24 10.04 -3.92
C PHE A 148 -15.23 11.12 -2.85
N GLY A 149 -15.27 12.40 -3.24
CA GLY A 149 -15.45 13.52 -2.33
C GLY A 149 -16.81 13.49 -1.63
N LEU A 150 -17.89 13.16 -2.35
CA LEU A 150 -19.21 12.97 -1.76
C LEU A 150 -19.25 11.73 -0.86
N LEU A 151 -18.67 10.60 -1.29
CA LEU A 151 -18.57 9.40 -0.47
C LEU A 151 -17.80 9.66 0.82
N LEU A 152 -16.75 10.49 0.80
CA LEU A 152 -16.00 10.86 2.00
C LEU A 152 -16.88 11.60 3.02
N LEU A 153 -17.88 12.38 2.58
CA LEU A 153 -18.79 13.10 3.47
C LEU A 153 -19.87 12.21 4.08
N TYR A 154 -20.42 11.26 3.32
CA TYR A 154 -21.54 10.42 3.77
C TYR A 154 -21.10 9.07 4.35
N LEU A 155 -20.09 8.45 3.76
CA LEU A 155 -19.59 7.10 4.08
C LEU A 155 -18.06 7.12 4.10
N PRO A 156 -17.44 7.82 5.07
CA PRO A 156 -15.99 7.97 5.14
C PRO A 156 -15.30 6.60 5.20
N GLU A 157 -15.97 5.58 5.74
CA GLU A 157 -15.43 4.24 5.90
C GLU A 157 -15.04 3.57 4.58
N LEU A 158 -15.75 3.90 3.49
CA LEU A 158 -15.52 3.34 2.16
C LEU A 158 -14.41 4.05 1.37
N THR A 159 -13.91 5.16 1.91
CA THR A 159 -12.96 6.06 1.25
C THR A 159 -11.63 6.15 2.01
N GLY A 160 -10.60 6.67 1.36
CA GLY A 160 -9.25 6.76 1.93
C GLY A 160 -8.53 5.40 2.03
N GLY A 161 -7.36 5.41 2.70
CA GLY A 161 -6.46 4.25 2.78
C GLY A 161 -6.95 3.10 3.66
N GLY A 162 -7.96 3.31 4.50
CA GLY A 162 -8.56 2.28 5.37
C GLY A 162 -7.80 1.95 6.66
N ILE A 163 -6.61 2.54 6.86
CA ILE A 163 -5.76 2.32 8.03
C ILE A 163 -6.50 2.67 9.34
N THR A 164 -7.27 3.75 9.34
CA THR A 164 -8.01 4.23 10.52
C THR A 164 -9.10 3.27 11.01
N LEU A 165 -9.58 2.38 10.14
CA LEU A 165 -10.64 1.41 10.46
C LEU A 165 -10.10 0.06 10.94
N ILE A 166 -8.81 -0.19 10.75
CA ILE A 166 -8.17 -1.46 11.15
C ILE A 166 -8.30 -1.68 12.67
N PRO A 167 -8.04 -0.69 13.55
CA PRO A 167 -8.20 -0.86 14.99
C PRO A 167 -9.66 -1.13 15.41
N THR A 168 -10.62 -0.36 14.90
CA THR A 168 -12.06 -0.52 15.23
C THR A 168 -12.60 -1.87 14.74
N ALA A 169 -12.19 -2.31 13.54
CA ALA A 169 -12.52 -3.66 13.07
C ALA A 169 -11.93 -4.74 13.98
N THR A 170 -10.71 -4.52 14.46
CA THR A 170 -9.98 -5.45 15.33
C THR A 170 -10.56 -5.55 16.73
N ASN A 171 -11.16 -4.48 17.25
CA ASN A 171 -11.80 -4.45 18.56
C ASN A 171 -13.16 -5.18 18.61
N GLY A 172 -13.67 -5.65 17.46
CA GLY A 172 -14.96 -6.34 17.38
C GLY A 172 -16.17 -5.42 17.28
N ASP A 173 -15.96 -4.14 16.96
CA ASP A 173 -17.04 -3.14 16.86
C ASP A 173 -18.00 -3.42 15.68
N TYR A 174 -17.59 -4.25 14.72
CA TYR A 174 -18.35 -4.58 13.53
C TYR A 174 -18.80 -6.03 13.51
N SER A 175 -20.06 -6.25 13.12
CA SER A 175 -20.57 -7.58 12.83
C SER A 175 -19.93 -8.17 11.57
N ILE A 176 -19.85 -9.52 11.50
CA ILE A 176 -19.31 -10.26 10.35
C ILE A 176 -19.95 -9.82 9.02
N SER A 177 -21.27 -9.59 9.02
CA SER A 177 -22.02 -9.12 7.84
C SER A 177 -21.54 -7.75 7.36
N ILE A 178 -21.30 -6.81 8.27
CA ILE A 178 -20.81 -5.47 7.95
C ILE A 178 -19.38 -5.54 7.42
N LEU A 179 -18.51 -6.39 8.01
CA LEU A 179 -17.15 -6.58 7.53
C LEU A 179 -17.10 -7.11 6.08
N LEU A 180 -17.98 -8.04 5.72
CA LEU A 180 -18.09 -8.53 4.34
C LEU A 180 -18.59 -7.45 3.38
N ILE A 181 -19.57 -6.63 3.79
CA ILE A 181 -20.06 -5.50 2.99
C ILE A 181 -18.95 -4.47 2.80
N LEU A 182 -18.22 -4.11 3.86
CA LEU A 182 -17.09 -3.19 3.81
C LEU A 182 -15.97 -3.72 2.93
N PHE A 183 -15.67 -5.01 3.00
CA PHE A 183 -14.69 -5.65 2.11
C PHE A 183 -15.10 -5.51 0.63
N LEU A 184 -16.31 -5.91 0.26
CA LEU A 184 -16.79 -5.83 -1.13
C LEU A 184 -16.88 -4.39 -1.63
N ALA A 185 -17.38 -3.47 -0.79
CA ALA A 185 -17.45 -2.06 -1.13
C ALA A 185 -16.06 -1.45 -1.31
N ARG A 186 -15.08 -1.82 -0.46
CA ARG A 186 -13.69 -1.39 -0.61
C ARG A 186 -13.02 -1.95 -1.86
N VAL A 187 -13.31 -3.20 -2.23
CA VAL A 187 -12.85 -3.77 -3.50
C VAL A 187 -13.36 -2.90 -4.66
N ALA A 188 -14.66 -2.60 -4.69
CA ALA A 188 -15.25 -1.77 -5.74
C ALA A 188 -14.63 -0.36 -5.77
N THR A 189 -14.51 0.33 -4.64
CA THR A 189 -13.96 1.69 -4.59
C THR A 189 -12.48 1.73 -4.99
N THR A 190 -11.69 0.74 -4.56
CA THR A 190 -10.26 0.67 -4.91
C THR A 190 -10.07 0.37 -6.39
N LEU A 191 -10.88 -0.52 -6.97
CA LEU A 191 -10.87 -0.80 -8.41
C LEU A 191 -11.22 0.44 -9.23
N LEU A 192 -12.21 1.23 -8.81
CA LEU A 192 -12.56 2.47 -9.49
C LEU A 192 -11.45 3.53 -9.39
N CYS A 193 -10.89 3.73 -8.19
CA CYS A 193 -9.85 4.73 -7.96
C CYS A 193 -8.55 4.35 -8.68
N PHE A 194 -8.02 3.15 -8.42
CA PHE A 194 -6.76 2.69 -9.01
C PHE A 194 -6.90 2.37 -10.50
N GLY A 195 -8.02 1.77 -10.92
CA GLY A 195 -8.30 1.46 -12.32
C GLY A 195 -8.42 2.70 -13.20
N SER A 196 -8.89 3.83 -12.65
CA SER A 196 -8.97 5.10 -13.38
C SER A 196 -7.61 5.71 -13.74
N GLY A 197 -6.53 5.21 -13.13
CA GLY A 197 -5.18 5.74 -13.31
C GLY A 197 -4.89 6.99 -12.49
N ALA A 198 -5.69 7.27 -11.44
CA ALA A 198 -5.39 8.33 -10.49
C ALA A 198 -4.03 8.08 -9.79
N PRO A 199 -3.21 9.12 -9.55
CA PRO A 199 -1.92 8.96 -8.90
C PRO A 199 -2.10 8.51 -7.44
N GLY A 200 -1.80 7.26 -7.15
CA GLY A 200 -1.95 6.67 -5.82
C GLY A 200 -1.43 5.23 -5.75
N GLY A 201 -1.21 4.76 -4.52
CA GLY A 201 -0.80 3.39 -4.25
C GLY A 201 -1.99 2.50 -3.86
N ILE A 202 -1.91 1.22 -4.22
CA ILE A 202 -2.93 0.20 -3.85
C ILE A 202 -2.60 -0.52 -2.53
N PHE A 203 -1.39 -0.31 -1.98
CA PHE A 203 -0.87 -1.04 -0.82
C PHE A 203 -1.71 -0.86 0.47
N ALA A 204 -1.98 0.39 0.89
CA ALA A 204 -2.76 0.64 2.11
C ALA A 204 -4.21 0.09 2.03
N PRO A 205 -4.97 0.30 0.92
CA PRO A 205 -6.27 -0.34 0.75
C PRO A 205 -6.24 -1.87 0.84
N MET A 206 -5.20 -2.53 0.29
CA MET A 206 -5.05 -3.99 0.38
C MET A 206 -4.86 -4.46 1.83
N LEU A 207 -4.10 -3.74 2.65
CA LEU A 207 -3.95 -4.07 4.08
C LEU A 207 -5.29 -4.02 4.82
N ALA A 208 -6.10 -2.99 4.57
CA ALA A 208 -7.42 -2.85 5.18
C ALA A 208 -8.37 -3.97 4.73
N MET A 209 -8.43 -4.26 3.43
CA MET A 209 -9.26 -5.34 2.89
C MET A 209 -8.86 -6.70 3.45
N ALA A 210 -7.55 -6.98 3.53
CA ALA A 210 -7.04 -8.23 4.08
C ALA A 210 -7.51 -8.40 5.53
N ARG A 211 -7.46 -7.33 6.33
CA ARG A 211 -7.92 -7.39 7.72
C ARG A 211 -9.41 -7.71 7.83
N TYR A 212 -10.27 -7.05 7.05
CA TYR A 212 -11.72 -7.32 7.11
C TYR A 212 -12.05 -8.75 6.71
N LEU A 213 -11.38 -9.25 5.68
CA LEU A 213 -11.59 -10.60 5.20
C LEU A 213 -11.18 -11.63 6.26
N VAL A 214 -10.01 -11.45 6.90
CA VAL A 214 -9.54 -12.28 8.03
C VAL A 214 -10.51 -12.27 9.21
N LEU A 215 -11.06 -11.11 9.58
CA LEU A 215 -11.98 -11.02 10.70
C LEU A 215 -13.36 -11.61 10.38
N SER A 216 -13.81 -11.56 9.12
CA SER A 216 -15.12 -12.07 8.71
C SER A 216 -15.20 -13.60 8.61
N SER A 217 -14.06 -14.26 8.51
CA SER A 217 -13.93 -15.70 8.28
C SER A 217 -13.62 -16.50 9.55
N VAL A 218 -13.22 -15.82 10.62
CA VAL A 218 -12.99 -16.44 11.92
C VAL A 218 -14.27 -16.22 12.74
N PRO A 219 -14.94 -17.31 13.18
CA PRO A 219 -16.14 -17.22 14.00
C PRO A 219 -15.87 -16.66 15.40
#